data_AF-A0A066WHX8-F1
#
_entry.id   AF-A0A066WHX8-F1
#
_cell.length_a   1.000
_cell.length_b   1.000
_cell.length_c   1.000
_cell.angle_alpha   90.00
_cell.angle_beta   90.00
_cell.angle_gamma   90.00
#
_symmetry.space_group_name_H-M   'P 1'
#
loop_
_entity.id
_entity.type
_entity.pdbx_description
1 polymer ?
#
loop_
_entity_poly.entity_id
_entity_poly.type
_entity_poly.pdbx_seq_one_letter_code
_entity_poly.pdbx_strand_id
1 'polypeptide(L)'
;MSYGMKFNTAATSRILINAQFINPMPLHVFNVPVILVDPQSTQSARQCGMMACTNRAAATLACRTGNNSGFGVGAYVASRSAKYGRLAESNSYQCGPPGRWLATDTRTAIAARDATLTSQLPAGKSARDASRERISAIDAKHTSSQTASLLLRDRHARQHTYLRISLTERCNLRCIYCMPEDGATLTPSPELLTAQEVQRLATLFVKNGVEKIRLTGGEPTIRRDLEDIIGSLNELRSMGLRSIGMTSNGLALARRLPRLVDQGLSHLNLSLDTFDPFKFELLTRRPGGGLDAVLKTLDVAQKLVSAGAGMQCIKINVVMLKGVNDSKEEIKSFIDYTRDHNVVVRFIEYMPFDGNRWQTSKLVPYQDLLAVIREMYGDFERLEDEANDTSKGWRVPGYKGRVGFITSMTDHFCNSCNRLRITADGNMKVCLFGNAEVSLRDIMRGTGPNGQATDEELLKVIGAAVGRKHAKHAGMSGPAELAQQKNRPMIHIGG
;
A
#
# COMPACT_ATOMS: atom_id res chain seq x y z
N MET A 1 41.98 -46.72 37.73
CA MET A 1 43.05 -46.65 38.75
C MET A 1 43.90 -45.42 38.46
N SER A 2 44.10 -44.57 39.47
CA SER A 2 45.27 -43.71 39.74
C SER A 2 44.86 -42.41 40.45
N TYR A 3 45.46 -42.22 41.63
CA TYR A 3 45.77 -41.02 42.41
C TYR A 3 45.38 -39.62 41.88
N GLY A 4 45.08 -38.61 42.71
CA GLY A 4 45.11 -38.59 44.18
C GLY A 4 45.73 -37.31 44.79
N MET A 5 44.88 -36.30 45.05
CA MET A 5 44.92 -35.43 46.25
C MET A 5 46.08 -34.41 46.45
N LYS A 6 45.78 -33.09 46.47
CA LYS A 6 45.82 -32.22 47.69
C LYS A 6 45.61 -30.70 47.42
N PHE A 7 45.15 -30.05 48.50
CA PHE A 7 44.94 -28.62 48.82
C PHE A 7 46.19 -27.71 48.61
N ASN A 8 46.19 -26.36 48.68
CA ASN A 8 45.33 -25.47 49.50
C ASN A 8 45.20 -23.99 49.01
N THR A 9 44.41 -23.22 49.78
CA THR A 9 43.89 -21.84 49.57
C THR A 9 44.83 -20.64 49.82
N ALA A 10 44.57 -19.50 49.14
CA ALA A 10 44.41 -18.11 49.66
C ALA A 10 44.50 -17.08 48.49
N ALA A 11 43.97 -15.84 48.53
CA ALA A 11 42.80 -15.23 49.18
C ALA A 11 42.59 -13.82 48.56
N THR A 12 41.36 -13.28 48.56
CA THR A 12 41.00 -11.82 48.42
C THR A 12 41.54 -11.02 47.20
N SER A 13 40.74 -10.29 46.41
CA SER A 13 39.75 -9.30 46.87
C SER A 13 38.61 -9.10 45.86
N ARG A 14 37.38 -8.91 46.37
CA ARG A 14 36.23 -8.46 45.58
C ARG A 14 36.07 -6.93 45.72
N ILE A 15 35.95 -6.22 44.60
CA ILE A 15 35.50 -4.83 44.61
C ILE A 15 33.97 -4.82 44.59
N LEU A 16 33.38 -4.43 45.72
CA LEU A 16 31.97 -4.06 45.83
C LEU A 16 31.85 -2.56 45.65
N ILE A 17 31.09 -2.11 44.65
CA ILE A 17 30.71 -0.70 44.51
C ILE A 17 29.36 -0.51 45.21
N ASN A 18 29.36 0.24 46.30
CA ASN A 18 28.16 0.68 46.98
C ASN A 18 27.39 1.69 46.11
N ALA A 19 26.12 1.42 45.83
CA ALA A 19 25.15 2.44 45.47
C ALA A 19 24.29 2.73 46.72
N GLN A 20 24.38 3.95 47.24
CA GLN A 20 23.69 4.33 48.48
C GLN A 20 22.18 4.53 48.27
N PHE A 21 21.40 4.13 49.26
CA PHE A 21 19.98 4.45 49.38
C PHE A 21 19.77 5.95 49.53
N ILE A 22 18.83 6.52 48.79
CA ILE A 22 18.23 7.82 49.06
C ILE A 22 16.77 7.58 49.45
N ASN A 23 16.41 7.93 50.68
CA ASN A 23 15.03 7.89 51.17
C ASN A 23 14.24 9.14 50.71
N PRO A 24 12.93 9.05 50.50
CA PRO A 24 12.10 10.18 50.06
C PRO A 24 11.70 11.08 51.23
N MET A 25 11.55 12.38 50.96
CA MET A 25 10.93 13.37 51.85
C MET A 25 9.99 14.32 51.07
N PRO A 26 9.05 15.02 51.74
CA PRO A 26 7.67 14.99 51.27
C PRO A 26 7.12 16.27 50.59
N LEU A 27 6.04 16.03 49.83
CA LEU A 27 4.87 16.89 49.58
C LEU A 27 4.94 18.39 49.93
N HIS A 28 4.95 19.22 48.88
CA HIS A 28 4.12 20.43 48.83
C HIS A 28 3.52 20.56 47.42
N VAL A 29 2.19 20.42 47.32
CA VAL A 29 1.42 20.66 46.09
C VAL A 29 0.32 21.67 46.42
N PHE A 30 0.19 22.70 45.58
CA PHE A 30 -0.81 23.75 45.74
C PHE A 30 -2.23 23.23 45.52
N ASN A 31 -3.14 23.68 46.38
CA ASN A 31 -4.53 23.26 46.38
C ASN A 31 -5.33 24.08 45.34
N VAL A 32 -5.87 23.44 44.30
CA VAL A 32 -6.78 24.05 43.31
C VAL A 32 -8.01 23.14 43.17
N PRO A 33 -9.23 23.63 43.40
CA PRO A 33 -10.41 22.79 43.44
C PRO A 33 -10.87 22.36 42.04
N VAL A 34 -11.02 21.06 41.84
CA VAL A 34 -11.69 20.48 40.67
C VAL A 34 -13.16 20.25 41.01
N ILE A 35 -14.06 20.85 40.25
CA ILE A 35 -15.50 20.64 40.38
C ILE A 35 -15.85 19.29 39.74
N LEU A 36 -16.32 18.34 40.56
CA LEU A 36 -16.96 17.11 40.10
C LEU A 36 -18.46 17.35 39.92
N VAL A 37 -19.01 16.90 38.79
CA VAL A 37 -20.46 16.84 38.55
C VAL A 37 -20.85 15.37 38.41
N ASP A 38 -21.64 14.87 39.36
CA ASP A 38 -22.17 13.51 39.40
C ASP A 38 -23.53 13.46 38.66
N PRO A 39 -23.74 12.55 37.69
CA PRO A 39 -24.99 12.49 36.92
C PRO A 39 -26.01 11.51 37.51
N GLN A 40 -27.06 12.02 38.18
CA GLN A 40 -28.27 11.23 38.45
C GLN A 40 -29.58 12.00 38.20
N SER A 41 -30.35 11.55 37.20
CA SER A 41 -31.81 11.38 37.31
C SER A 41 -32.37 10.55 36.15
N THR A 42 -32.92 9.38 36.51
CA THR A 42 -34.11 8.70 35.94
C THR A 42 -34.31 8.71 34.41
N GLN A 43 -34.13 7.57 33.71
CA GLN A 43 -35.08 6.45 33.61
C GLN A 43 -36.49 6.80 33.07
N SER A 44 -36.79 6.34 31.84
CA SER A 44 -38.03 5.58 31.54
C SER A 44 -37.93 4.82 30.21
N ALA A 45 -38.24 3.51 30.23
CA ALA A 45 -38.70 2.60 29.16
C ALA A 45 -38.21 2.77 27.69
N ARG A 46 -37.63 1.75 27.02
CA ARG A 46 -38.25 0.48 26.53
C ARG A 46 -39.49 0.68 25.63
N GLN A 47 -39.75 -0.10 24.56
CA GLN A 47 -39.04 -1.12 23.76
C GLN A 47 -40.00 -1.55 22.61
N CYS A 48 -39.50 -2.22 21.55
CA CYS A 48 -40.27 -2.82 20.42
C CYS A 48 -40.94 -1.82 19.44
N GLY A 49 -41.18 -2.16 18.16
CA GLY A 49 -40.95 -3.44 17.47
C GLY A 49 -41.05 -3.33 15.93
N MET A 50 -40.84 -4.46 15.24
CA MET A 50 -40.85 -4.57 13.77
C MET A 50 -42.23 -4.31 13.15
N MET A 51 -42.29 -3.72 11.94
CA MET A 51 -42.60 -4.44 10.69
C MET A 51 -42.60 -3.53 9.45
N ALA A 52 -42.57 -4.17 8.28
CA ALA A 52 -42.45 -3.52 6.97
C ALA A 52 -43.80 -2.98 6.43
N CYS A 53 -43.73 -1.99 5.54
CA CYS A 53 -44.68 -1.87 4.44
C CYS A 53 -44.07 -1.18 3.20
N THR A 54 -44.49 -1.63 2.03
CA THR A 54 -44.02 -1.24 0.70
C THR A 54 -44.96 -0.23 0.02
N ASN A 55 -44.48 0.33 -1.11
CA ASN A 55 -45.21 0.96 -2.23
C ASN A 55 -45.38 2.49 -2.33
N ARG A 56 -44.76 3.00 -3.41
CA ARG A 56 -45.24 3.95 -4.44
C ARG A 56 -46.61 4.65 -4.27
N ALA A 57 -46.59 5.99 -4.38
CA ALA A 57 -47.35 6.87 -5.30
C ALA A 57 -47.12 8.34 -4.81
N ALA A 58 -46.74 9.35 -5.61
CA ALA A 58 -47.31 9.95 -6.84
C ALA A 58 -48.53 10.88 -6.59
N ALA A 59 -48.64 11.97 -7.37
CA ALA A 59 -49.47 13.18 -7.18
C ALA A 59 -48.90 14.15 -6.09
N THR A 60 -48.46 15.40 -6.33
CA THR A 60 -48.73 16.46 -7.34
C THR A 60 -49.96 17.34 -7.04
N LEU A 61 -49.78 18.66 -7.25
CA LEU A 61 -50.67 19.81 -6.96
C LEU A 61 -50.83 20.16 -5.46
N ALA A 62 -51.04 21.41 -5.02
CA ALA A 62 -50.71 22.78 -5.46
C ALA A 62 -51.66 23.74 -4.72
N CYS A 63 -51.12 24.86 -4.21
CA CYS A 63 -51.80 26.14 -3.94
C CYS A 63 -53.18 26.20 -3.23
N ARG A 64 -53.16 26.80 -2.03
CA ARG A 64 -54.02 27.95 -1.62
C ARG A 64 -53.35 28.57 -0.37
N THR A 65 -52.71 29.74 -0.41
CA THR A 65 -53.22 31.14 -0.51
C THR A 65 -54.05 31.61 0.68
N GLY A 66 -53.60 32.69 1.34
CA GLY A 66 -54.27 33.42 2.43
C GLY A 66 -53.33 33.61 3.63
N ASN A 67 -52.68 34.76 3.83
CA ASN A 67 -53.20 36.01 4.42
C ASN A 67 -53.75 35.80 5.86
N ASN A 68 -53.47 36.63 6.87
CA ASN A 68 -52.80 37.95 6.85
C ASN A 68 -52.26 38.35 8.24
N SER A 69 -51.40 39.39 8.28
CA SER A 69 -51.18 40.37 9.39
C SER A 69 -50.86 39.91 10.83
N GLY A 70 -49.93 40.54 11.57
CA GLY A 70 -49.04 41.66 11.20
C GLY A 70 -48.42 42.37 12.42
N PHE A 71 -47.52 43.34 12.13
CA PHE A 71 -46.88 44.33 13.03
C PHE A 71 -45.96 43.77 14.14
N GLY A 72 -44.78 44.34 14.44
CA GLY A 72 -44.04 45.51 13.92
C GLY A 72 -42.92 45.88 14.95
N VAL A 73 -41.98 46.82 14.80
CA VAL A 73 -41.50 47.71 13.70
C VAL A 73 -40.02 48.04 14.03
N GLY A 74 -39.15 48.26 13.02
CA GLY A 74 -37.80 48.80 13.22
C GLY A 74 -37.06 49.10 11.89
N ALA A 75 -37.08 50.35 11.44
CA ALA A 75 -36.40 50.86 10.23
C ALA A 75 -35.04 51.53 10.59
N TYR A 76 -34.08 51.92 9.72
CA TYR A 76 -34.06 52.49 8.35
C TYR A 76 -32.82 51.94 7.56
N VAL A 77 -32.85 51.60 6.26
CA VAL A 77 -32.65 52.46 5.04
C VAL A 77 -31.28 53.21 5.06
N ALA A 78 -30.40 53.20 4.06
CA ALA A 78 -30.51 53.04 2.59
C ALA A 78 -29.38 52.14 2.00
N SER A 79 -29.06 52.01 0.70
CA SER A 79 -29.56 52.55 -0.60
C SER A 79 -29.15 51.61 -1.78
N ARG A 80 -29.53 51.93 -3.03
CA ARG A 80 -29.20 51.18 -4.28
C ARG A 80 -28.03 51.81 -5.06
N SER A 81 -27.30 51.03 -5.89
CA SER A 81 -27.35 51.10 -7.38
C SER A 81 -26.06 50.72 -8.16
N ALA A 82 -26.29 50.08 -9.33
CA ALA A 82 -25.67 50.36 -10.63
C ALA A 82 -24.33 49.73 -11.12
N LYS A 83 -24.46 49.18 -12.35
CA LYS A 83 -23.58 49.27 -13.54
C LYS A 83 -22.46 48.24 -13.82
N TYR A 84 -22.71 47.52 -14.92
CA TYR A 84 -21.74 46.90 -15.83
C TYR A 84 -20.71 47.90 -16.40
N GLY A 85 -19.48 47.41 -16.62
CA GLY A 85 -18.56 47.78 -17.69
C GLY A 85 -17.69 46.55 -17.98
N ARG A 86 -17.86 45.80 -19.08
CA ARG A 86 -17.66 46.10 -20.51
C ARG A 86 -16.18 46.23 -20.89
N LEU A 87 -15.58 45.08 -21.23
CA LEU A 87 -14.58 44.97 -22.30
C LEU A 87 -15.10 43.95 -23.31
N ALA A 88 -15.24 44.36 -24.56
CA ALA A 88 -15.62 43.51 -25.68
C ALA A 88 -15.14 44.17 -26.97
N GLU A 89 -14.34 43.44 -27.75
CA GLU A 89 -14.11 43.72 -29.16
C GLU A 89 -14.48 42.48 -29.98
N SER A 90 -15.49 42.68 -30.82
CA SER A 90 -15.67 42.17 -32.20
C SER A 90 -15.41 40.68 -32.49
N ASN A 91 -16.36 39.93 -33.08
CA ASN A 91 -17.19 40.33 -34.23
C ASN A 91 -18.64 39.79 -34.24
N SER A 92 -19.44 40.36 -35.15
CA SER A 92 -20.84 40.09 -35.55
C SER A 92 -21.20 38.59 -35.73
N TYR A 93 -22.47 38.16 -35.63
CA TYR A 93 -23.62 38.53 -36.48
C TYR A 93 -24.99 38.66 -35.78
N GLN A 94 -25.95 39.24 -36.52
CA GLN A 94 -27.23 39.81 -36.05
C GLN A 94 -28.37 38.78 -35.88
N CYS A 95 -29.38 39.14 -35.08
CA CYS A 95 -30.70 38.48 -35.02
C CYS A 95 -31.78 39.31 -35.75
N GLY A 96 -32.75 38.64 -36.38
CA GLY A 96 -33.98 39.24 -36.91
C GLY A 96 -35.23 38.89 -36.07
N PRO A 97 -36.35 39.63 -36.17
CA PRO A 97 -37.54 39.46 -35.34
C PRO A 97 -38.70 38.72 -36.11
N PRO A 98 -39.97 38.71 -35.66
CA PRO A 98 -40.54 37.55 -34.96
C PRO A 98 -41.71 36.86 -35.70
N GLY A 99 -41.87 35.54 -35.56
CA GLY A 99 -42.92 34.77 -36.24
C GLY A 99 -43.52 33.60 -35.44
N ARG A 100 -44.84 33.65 -35.27
CA ARG A 100 -45.79 32.66 -34.69
C ARG A 100 -45.27 31.27 -34.27
N TRP A 101 -45.55 30.93 -33.01
CA TRP A 101 -45.65 29.54 -32.56
C TRP A 101 -46.87 28.85 -33.21
N LEU A 102 -46.62 27.74 -33.90
CA LEU A 102 -47.62 26.71 -34.20
C LEU A 102 -47.19 25.44 -33.46
N ALA A 103 -48.08 24.89 -32.65
CA ALA A 103 -47.86 23.61 -31.99
C ALA A 103 -48.03 22.47 -33.02
N THR A 104 -47.04 21.57 -33.10
CA THR A 104 -47.16 20.30 -33.83
C THR A 104 -46.75 19.14 -32.91
N ASP A 105 -47.57 18.09 -32.95
CA ASP A 105 -47.57 16.97 -32.02
C ASP A 105 -46.22 16.24 -31.89
N THR A 106 -45.75 16.10 -30.66
CA THR A 106 -44.65 15.18 -30.30
C THR A 106 -45.06 13.70 -30.34
N ARG A 107 -46.35 13.39 -30.56
CA ARG A 107 -46.86 12.01 -30.68
C ARG A 107 -46.40 11.30 -31.95
N THR A 108 -46.24 12.02 -33.07
CA THR A 108 -45.90 11.41 -34.38
C THR A 108 -44.44 10.93 -34.45
N ALA A 109 -43.53 11.59 -33.73
CA ALA A 109 -42.10 11.26 -33.73
C ALA A 109 -41.76 9.98 -32.92
N ILE A 110 -42.60 9.58 -31.96
CA ILE A 110 -42.42 8.36 -31.17
C ILE A 110 -42.88 7.14 -31.98
N ALA A 111 -44.05 7.23 -32.62
CA ALA A 111 -44.62 6.14 -33.43
C ALA A 111 -43.69 5.70 -34.58
N ALA A 112 -42.98 6.64 -35.22
CA ALA A 112 -42.06 6.33 -36.31
C ALA A 112 -40.80 5.54 -35.87
N ARG A 113 -40.39 5.65 -34.60
CA ARG A 113 -39.24 4.93 -34.04
C ARG A 113 -39.59 3.52 -33.54
N ASP A 114 -40.81 3.30 -33.04
CA ASP A 114 -41.26 1.95 -32.67
C ASP A 114 -41.44 1.07 -33.92
N ALA A 115 -41.98 1.62 -35.02
CA ALA A 115 -42.21 0.88 -36.26
C ALA A 115 -40.92 0.30 -36.88
N THR A 116 -39.75 0.94 -36.69
CA THR A 116 -38.46 0.45 -37.18
C THR A 116 -37.80 -0.60 -36.27
N LEU A 117 -38.28 -0.77 -35.03
CA LEU A 117 -37.77 -1.77 -34.09
C LEU A 117 -38.51 -3.11 -34.15
N THR A 118 -39.73 -3.13 -34.71
CA THR A 118 -40.54 -4.37 -34.86
C THR A 118 -40.22 -5.22 -36.09
N SER A 119 -39.43 -4.74 -37.06
CA SER A 119 -39.21 -5.44 -38.35
C SER A 119 -38.06 -6.48 -38.35
N GLN A 120 -37.37 -6.68 -37.23
CA GLN A 120 -36.23 -7.61 -37.12
C GLN A 120 -36.32 -8.57 -35.91
N LEU A 121 -37.54 -8.98 -35.54
CA LEU A 121 -37.76 -10.07 -34.58
C LEU A 121 -38.09 -11.37 -35.33
N PRO A 122 -37.37 -12.49 -35.08
CA PRO A 122 -37.80 -13.80 -35.56
C PRO A 122 -39.20 -14.12 -35.06
N ALA A 123 -40.05 -14.67 -35.95
CA ALA A 123 -41.45 -14.93 -35.64
C ALA A 123 -41.59 -15.83 -34.39
N GLY A 124 -42.35 -15.35 -33.39
CA GLY A 124 -42.75 -16.12 -32.21
C GLY A 124 -42.11 -15.74 -30.87
N LYS A 125 -41.13 -14.83 -30.81
CA LYS A 125 -40.55 -14.36 -29.53
C LYS A 125 -41.18 -13.04 -29.06
N SER A 126 -41.51 -12.93 -27.77
CA SER A 126 -42.03 -11.67 -27.23
C SER A 126 -40.91 -10.63 -27.05
N ALA A 127 -41.26 -9.34 -27.03
CA ALA A 127 -40.29 -8.27 -26.78
C ALA A 127 -39.57 -8.40 -25.42
N ARG A 128 -40.17 -9.10 -24.44
CA ARG A 128 -39.54 -9.42 -23.15
C ARG A 128 -38.46 -10.49 -23.29
N ASP A 129 -38.67 -11.47 -24.17
CA ASP A 129 -37.70 -12.56 -24.41
C ASP A 129 -36.50 -12.04 -25.21
N ALA A 130 -36.75 -11.23 -26.24
CA ALA A 130 -35.69 -10.54 -26.98
C ALA A 130 -34.87 -9.61 -26.06
N SER A 131 -35.51 -8.95 -25.09
CA SER A 131 -34.82 -8.13 -24.08
C SER A 131 -33.99 -8.98 -23.11
N ARG A 132 -34.51 -10.13 -22.66
CA ARG A 132 -33.77 -11.09 -21.82
C ARG A 132 -32.57 -11.69 -22.55
N GLU A 133 -32.71 -12.06 -23.82
CA GLU A 133 -31.59 -12.55 -24.64
C GLU A 133 -30.53 -11.45 -24.85
N ARG A 134 -30.94 -10.19 -25.03
CA ARG A 134 -29.99 -9.06 -25.12
C ARG A 134 -29.24 -8.83 -23.81
N ILE A 135 -29.93 -8.86 -22.67
CA ILE A 135 -29.31 -8.75 -21.34
C ILE A 135 -28.36 -9.93 -21.13
N SER A 136 -28.81 -11.17 -21.34
CA SER A 136 -27.98 -12.36 -21.22
C SER A 136 -26.77 -12.37 -22.15
N ALA A 137 -26.87 -11.78 -23.35
CA ALA A 137 -25.75 -11.66 -24.29
C ALA A 137 -24.76 -10.54 -23.89
N ILE A 138 -25.24 -9.47 -23.25
CA ILE A 138 -24.41 -8.42 -22.65
C ILE A 138 -23.69 -8.99 -21.42
N ASP A 139 -24.42 -9.66 -20.53
CA ASP A 139 -23.88 -10.33 -19.35
C ASP A 139 -22.88 -11.43 -19.76
N ALA A 140 -23.16 -12.21 -20.81
CA ALA A 140 -22.22 -13.19 -21.33
C ALA A 140 -20.96 -12.55 -21.93
N LYS A 141 -21.07 -11.42 -22.64
CA LYS A 141 -19.91 -10.64 -23.13
C LYS A 141 -19.08 -10.02 -22.00
N HIS A 142 -19.73 -9.54 -20.94
CA HIS A 142 -19.03 -9.11 -19.72
C HIS A 142 -18.35 -10.28 -19.03
N THR A 143 -19.03 -11.43 -18.92
CA THR A 143 -18.48 -12.66 -18.32
C THR A 143 -17.27 -13.19 -19.10
N SER A 144 -17.33 -13.23 -20.44
CA SER A 144 -16.23 -13.71 -21.28
C SER A 144 -15.02 -12.76 -21.34
N SER A 145 -15.21 -11.49 -20.96
CA SER A 145 -14.15 -10.48 -20.91
C SER A 145 -13.56 -10.29 -19.50
N GLN A 146 -14.12 -10.95 -18.47
CA GLN A 146 -13.72 -10.78 -17.07
C GLN A 146 -13.47 -12.11 -16.34
N THR A 147 -12.71 -13.02 -16.94
CA THR A 147 -12.14 -14.17 -16.21
C THR A 147 -10.97 -13.78 -15.30
N ALA A 148 -11.00 -12.58 -14.72
CA ALA A 148 -10.17 -12.24 -13.56
C ALA A 148 -10.69 -13.09 -12.39
N SER A 149 -9.90 -14.09 -12.00
CA SER A 149 -10.32 -15.08 -11.00
C SER A 149 -10.80 -14.38 -9.73
N LEU A 150 -12.07 -14.62 -9.37
CA LEU A 150 -12.69 -14.11 -8.13
C LEU A 150 -11.94 -14.59 -6.87
N LEU A 151 -11.11 -15.63 -7.02
CA LEU A 151 -10.27 -16.20 -5.98
C LEU A 151 -9.26 -15.20 -5.38
N LEU A 152 -8.74 -14.27 -6.20
CA LEU A 152 -7.84 -13.20 -5.77
C LEU A 152 -8.54 -11.86 -5.56
N ARG A 153 -9.87 -11.87 -5.40
CA ARG A 153 -10.69 -10.70 -5.05
C ARG A 153 -11.17 -10.81 -3.61
N ASP A 154 -10.97 -9.76 -2.82
CA ASP A 154 -11.44 -9.75 -1.43
C ASP A 154 -12.88 -9.21 -1.28
N ARG A 155 -13.40 -9.27 -0.04
CA ARG A 155 -14.74 -8.79 0.33
C ARG A 155 -14.93 -7.28 0.18
N HIS A 156 -13.86 -6.52 -0.06
CA HIS A 156 -13.87 -5.09 -0.35
C HIS A 156 -13.74 -4.81 -1.85
N ALA A 157 -14.00 -5.83 -2.68
CA ALA A 157 -13.96 -5.79 -4.14
C ALA A 157 -12.57 -5.54 -4.76
N ARG A 158 -11.50 -5.52 -3.96
CA ARG A 158 -10.12 -5.25 -4.42
C ARG A 158 -9.55 -6.49 -5.10
N GLN A 159 -9.17 -6.40 -6.38
CA GLN A 159 -8.43 -7.46 -7.07
C GLN A 159 -6.97 -7.44 -6.60
N HIS A 160 -6.35 -8.61 -6.38
CA HIS A 160 -4.96 -8.71 -5.95
C HIS A 160 -4.04 -9.14 -7.09
N THR A 161 -3.50 -8.15 -7.79
CA THR A 161 -2.64 -8.34 -8.97
C THR A 161 -1.14 -8.30 -8.64
N TYR A 162 -0.75 -8.12 -7.37
CA TYR A 162 0.65 -7.94 -6.95
C TYR A 162 1.05 -8.89 -5.81
N LEU A 163 1.88 -9.87 -6.13
CA LEU A 163 2.51 -10.80 -5.18
C LEU A 163 3.92 -10.33 -4.76
N ARG A 164 4.25 -10.46 -3.47
CA ARG A 164 5.62 -10.39 -2.96
C ARG A 164 6.04 -11.76 -2.45
N ILE A 165 7.26 -12.19 -2.78
CA ILE A 165 7.83 -13.47 -2.35
C ILE A 165 9.15 -13.17 -1.63
N SER A 166 9.20 -13.48 -0.34
CA SER A 166 10.43 -13.51 0.45
C SER A 166 11.18 -14.80 0.13
N LEU A 167 12.43 -14.70 -0.34
CA LEU A 167 13.21 -15.84 -0.82
C LEU A 167 14.16 -16.44 0.23
N THR A 168 14.45 -15.70 1.29
CA THR A 168 15.43 -16.04 2.33
C THR A 168 15.24 -15.11 3.52
N GLU A 169 15.55 -15.59 4.72
CA GLU A 169 15.57 -14.76 5.94
C GLU A 169 16.99 -14.26 6.26
N ARG A 170 18.01 -14.69 5.49
CA ARG A 170 19.39 -14.21 5.67
C ARG A 170 19.54 -12.80 5.10
N CYS A 171 20.26 -11.94 5.81
CA CYS A 171 20.67 -10.62 5.35
C CYS A 171 22.15 -10.36 5.71
N ASN A 172 22.84 -9.59 4.86
CA ASN A 172 24.24 -9.17 4.99
C ASN A 172 24.39 -7.77 5.64
N LEU A 173 23.26 -7.15 6.02
CA LEU A 173 23.16 -5.95 6.86
C LEU A 173 22.42 -6.25 8.18
N ARG A 174 22.44 -5.30 9.12
CA ARG A 174 21.81 -5.38 10.46
C ARG A 174 21.05 -4.08 10.79
N CYS A 175 20.25 -3.62 9.82
CA CYS A 175 19.65 -2.28 9.86
C CYS A 175 18.75 -2.04 11.08
N ILE A 176 18.92 -0.89 11.74
CA ILE A 176 18.34 -0.59 13.05
C ILE A 176 16.80 -0.63 13.12
N TYR A 177 16.13 -0.44 11.99
CA TYR A 177 14.66 -0.45 11.87
C TYR A 177 14.08 -1.79 11.40
N CYS A 178 14.93 -2.78 11.07
CA CYS A 178 14.56 -4.01 10.36
C CYS A 178 14.92 -5.29 11.13
N MET A 179 16.15 -5.39 11.65
CA MET A 179 16.60 -6.53 12.47
C MET A 179 16.91 -6.06 13.89
N PRO A 180 16.51 -6.83 14.93
CA PRO A 180 16.94 -6.58 16.30
C PRO A 180 18.47 -6.57 16.44
N GLU A 181 18.94 -5.93 17.50
CA GLU A 181 20.37 -5.81 17.83
C GLU A 181 21.03 -7.17 18.05
N ASP A 182 20.33 -8.06 18.77
CA ASP A 182 20.75 -9.44 19.07
C ASP A 182 20.56 -10.40 17.88
N GLY A 183 20.11 -9.88 16.73
CA GLY A 183 19.78 -10.66 15.54
C GLY A 183 18.34 -11.19 15.53
N ALA A 184 18.10 -12.19 14.69
CA ALA A 184 16.81 -12.88 14.59
C ALA A 184 17.04 -14.38 14.39
N THR A 185 16.22 -15.22 15.02
CA THR A 185 16.27 -16.68 14.88
C THR A 185 15.83 -17.08 13.48
N LEU A 186 16.75 -17.56 12.66
CA LEU A 186 16.48 -17.90 11.27
C LEU A 186 15.89 -19.31 11.13
N THR A 187 14.90 -19.44 10.26
CA THR A 187 14.30 -20.72 9.87
C THR A 187 15.36 -21.64 9.23
N PRO A 188 15.43 -22.94 9.60
CA PRO A 188 16.35 -23.90 8.99
C PRO A 188 16.18 -24.00 7.47
N SER A 189 17.28 -24.21 6.74
CA SER A 189 17.25 -24.25 5.27
C SER A 189 16.25 -25.26 4.67
N PRO A 190 16.03 -26.48 5.23
CA PRO A 190 15.02 -27.42 4.71
C PRO A 190 13.57 -26.93 4.84
N GLU A 191 13.30 -26.00 5.76
CA GLU A 191 11.98 -25.43 6.00
C GLU A 191 11.68 -24.21 5.09
N LEU A 192 12.68 -23.71 4.37
CA LEU A 192 12.48 -22.64 3.38
C LEU A 192 11.89 -23.20 2.07
N LEU A 193 11.22 -22.33 1.30
CA LEU A 193 10.73 -22.65 -0.04
C LEU A 193 11.88 -22.87 -1.03
N THR A 194 11.89 -24.05 -1.67
CA THR A 194 12.74 -24.38 -2.81
C THR A 194 12.38 -23.55 -4.05
N ALA A 195 13.26 -23.49 -5.05
CA ALA A 195 12.97 -22.78 -6.31
C ALA A 195 11.72 -23.34 -7.02
N GLN A 196 11.57 -24.67 -7.03
CA GLN A 196 10.41 -25.35 -7.62
C GLN A 196 9.10 -25.00 -6.88
N GLU A 197 9.11 -24.93 -5.55
CA GLU A 197 7.93 -24.50 -4.77
C GLU A 197 7.59 -23.02 -5.02
N VAL A 198 8.61 -22.14 -5.15
CA VAL A 198 8.41 -20.74 -5.54
C VAL A 198 7.78 -20.65 -6.94
N GLN A 199 8.27 -21.43 -7.91
CA GLN A 199 7.71 -21.48 -9.27
C GLN A 199 6.27 -22.01 -9.29
N ARG A 200 5.96 -23.10 -8.56
CA ARG A 200 4.60 -23.65 -8.44
C ARG A 200 3.63 -22.62 -7.87
N LEU A 201 3.97 -21.99 -6.74
CA LEU A 201 3.15 -20.95 -6.13
C LEU A 201 2.97 -19.76 -7.08
N ALA A 202 4.05 -19.24 -7.67
CA ALA A 202 3.97 -18.12 -8.60
C ALA A 202 3.08 -18.42 -9.82
N THR A 203 3.17 -19.64 -10.37
CA THR A 203 2.33 -20.09 -11.49
C THR A 203 0.84 -20.03 -11.12
N LEU A 204 0.47 -20.51 -9.93
CA LEU A 204 -0.91 -20.49 -9.46
C LEU A 204 -1.44 -19.06 -9.28
N PHE A 205 -0.64 -18.17 -8.71
CA PHE A 205 -1.00 -16.77 -8.53
C PHE A 205 -1.11 -16.03 -9.88
N VAL A 206 -0.19 -16.24 -10.82
CA VAL A 206 -0.21 -15.60 -12.14
C VAL A 206 -1.43 -16.05 -12.95
N LYS A 207 -1.70 -17.36 -13.02
CA LYS A 207 -2.90 -17.93 -13.68
C LYS A 207 -4.22 -17.39 -13.11
N ASN A 208 -4.23 -16.86 -11.88
CA ASN A 208 -5.40 -16.29 -11.22
C ASN A 208 -5.40 -14.74 -11.21
N GLY A 209 -4.50 -14.08 -11.97
CA GLY A 209 -4.52 -12.63 -12.19
C GLY A 209 -3.41 -11.83 -11.50
N VAL A 210 -2.36 -12.46 -10.97
CA VAL A 210 -1.14 -11.72 -10.57
C VAL A 210 -0.32 -11.31 -11.79
N GLU A 211 -0.21 -10.01 -12.01
CA GLU A 211 0.55 -9.41 -13.11
C GLU A 211 1.95 -8.95 -12.67
N LYS A 212 2.22 -8.93 -11.37
CA LYS A 212 3.45 -8.36 -10.79
C LYS A 212 3.98 -9.20 -9.65
N ILE A 213 5.25 -9.60 -9.74
CA ILE A 213 5.97 -10.29 -8.69
C ILE A 213 7.11 -9.40 -8.17
N ARG A 214 7.27 -9.33 -6.84
CA ARG A 214 8.43 -8.72 -6.17
C ARG A 214 9.18 -9.76 -5.36
N LEU A 215 10.41 -10.04 -5.76
CA LEU A 215 11.35 -10.81 -4.97
C LEU A 215 11.92 -9.93 -3.85
N THR A 216 11.93 -10.45 -2.64
CA THR A 216 12.45 -9.81 -1.43
C THR A 216 13.02 -10.90 -0.50
N GLY A 217 13.35 -10.57 0.73
CA GLY A 217 13.93 -11.47 1.72
C GLY A 217 14.30 -10.70 2.99
N GLY A 218 15.31 -11.21 3.69
CA GLY A 218 16.35 -10.34 4.22
C GLY A 218 17.08 -9.65 3.08
N GLU A 219 17.96 -10.38 2.38
CA GLU A 219 18.60 -9.90 1.14
C GLU A 219 18.56 -10.99 0.05
N PRO A 220 17.81 -10.80 -1.06
CA PRO A 220 17.70 -11.80 -2.12
C PRO A 220 19.02 -12.26 -2.71
N THR A 221 20.01 -11.36 -2.86
CA THR A 221 21.29 -11.68 -3.53
C THR A 221 22.17 -12.69 -2.79
N ILE A 222 21.84 -13.03 -1.53
CA ILE A 222 22.45 -14.12 -0.76
C ILE A 222 22.00 -15.50 -1.29
N ARG A 223 20.83 -15.56 -1.94
CA ARG A 223 20.31 -16.80 -2.53
C ARG A 223 21.11 -17.15 -3.79
N ARG A 224 21.55 -18.42 -3.89
CA ARG A 224 22.43 -18.90 -4.97
C ARG A 224 21.64 -19.06 -6.26
N ASP A 225 20.53 -19.79 -6.18
CA ASP A 225 19.51 -20.08 -7.19
C ASP A 225 18.62 -18.86 -7.57
N LEU A 226 19.06 -17.63 -7.28
CA LEU A 226 18.30 -16.41 -7.60
C LEU A 226 18.14 -16.18 -9.12
N GLU A 227 19.17 -16.51 -9.90
CA GLU A 227 19.14 -16.38 -11.38
C GLU A 227 18.11 -17.37 -11.97
N ASP A 228 18.12 -18.62 -11.51
CA ASP A 228 17.16 -19.67 -11.91
C ASP A 228 15.70 -19.33 -11.52
N ILE A 229 15.50 -18.73 -10.34
CA ILE A 229 14.19 -18.25 -9.88
C ILE A 229 13.68 -17.12 -10.77
N ILE A 230 14.54 -16.19 -11.21
CA ILE A 230 14.09 -15.12 -12.11
C ILE A 230 13.79 -15.67 -13.50
N GLY A 231 14.61 -16.57 -14.04
CA GLY A 231 14.37 -17.24 -15.32
C GLY A 231 13.05 -18.02 -15.36
N SER A 232 12.81 -18.87 -14.36
CA SER A 232 11.55 -19.64 -14.23
C SER A 232 10.31 -18.76 -14.02
N LEU A 233 10.45 -17.58 -13.38
CA LEU A 233 9.37 -16.59 -13.33
C LEU A 233 9.16 -15.88 -14.67
N ASN A 234 10.20 -15.74 -15.49
CA ASN A 234 10.15 -15.08 -16.80
C ASN A 234 9.31 -15.88 -17.81
N GLU A 235 9.30 -17.20 -17.70
CA GLU A 235 8.41 -18.10 -18.46
C GLU A 235 6.92 -17.75 -18.25
N LEU A 236 6.55 -17.33 -17.03
CA LEU A 236 5.18 -16.97 -16.65
C LEU A 236 4.66 -15.69 -17.32
N ARG A 237 5.51 -14.95 -18.06
CA ARG A 237 5.06 -13.83 -18.91
C ARG A 237 4.05 -14.28 -19.96
N SER A 238 4.20 -15.51 -20.48
CA SER A 238 3.24 -16.17 -21.37
C SER A 238 1.85 -16.34 -20.74
N MET A 239 1.76 -16.35 -19.40
CA MET A 239 0.54 -16.52 -18.62
C MET A 239 0.01 -15.20 -18.02
N GLY A 240 0.55 -14.04 -18.45
CA GLY A 240 0.08 -12.71 -18.03
C GLY A 240 0.98 -11.97 -17.02
N LEU A 241 2.12 -12.53 -16.60
CA LEU A 241 3.06 -11.80 -15.75
C LEU A 241 3.68 -10.63 -16.53
N ARG A 242 3.41 -9.38 -16.11
CA ARG A 242 3.92 -8.17 -16.77
C ARG A 242 5.28 -7.73 -16.22
N SER A 243 5.52 -7.90 -14.93
CA SER A 243 6.77 -7.43 -14.30
C SER A 243 7.30 -8.33 -13.19
N ILE A 244 8.56 -8.74 -13.35
CA ILE A 244 9.41 -9.27 -12.28
C ILE A 244 10.26 -8.12 -11.77
N GLY A 245 10.30 -7.94 -10.46
CA GLY A 245 11.25 -7.03 -9.85
C GLY A 245 11.75 -7.50 -8.50
N MET A 246 12.76 -6.80 -7.98
CA MET A 246 13.44 -7.14 -6.74
C MET A 246 13.44 -5.94 -5.77
N THR A 247 13.54 -6.20 -4.47
CA THR A 247 13.99 -5.26 -3.45
C THR A 247 15.30 -5.79 -2.88
N SER A 248 16.36 -4.99 -2.87
CA SER A 248 17.69 -5.37 -2.39
C SER A 248 18.37 -4.17 -1.72
N ASN A 249 19.32 -4.41 -0.83
CA ASN A 249 20.23 -3.38 -0.32
C ASN A 249 21.35 -3.02 -1.31
N GLY A 250 21.55 -3.80 -2.38
CA GLY A 250 22.50 -3.50 -3.45
C GLY A 250 23.96 -3.87 -3.18
N LEU A 251 24.39 -4.23 -1.95
CA LEU A 251 25.82 -4.42 -1.65
C LEU A 251 26.50 -5.49 -2.53
N ALA A 252 25.79 -6.57 -2.87
CA ALA A 252 26.30 -7.70 -3.64
C ALA A 252 25.74 -7.76 -5.08
N LEU A 253 25.10 -6.69 -5.55
CA LEU A 253 24.26 -6.74 -6.74
C LEU A 253 24.97 -6.30 -8.03
N ALA A 254 25.83 -5.27 -8.01
CA ALA A 254 26.44 -4.67 -9.21
C ALA A 254 26.97 -5.67 -10.26
N ARG A 255 27.68 -6.73 -9.84
CA ARG A 255 28.23 -7.76 -10.75
C ARG A 255 27.21 -8.78 -11.25
N ARG A 256 26.12 -9.04 -10.50
CA ARG A 256 25.06 -9.99 -10.87
C ARG A 256 23.95 -9.32 -11.68
N LEU A 257 23.77 -8.00 -11.53
CA LEU A 257 22.62 -7.28 -12.06
C LEU A 257 22.39 -7.47 -13.56
N PRO A 258 23.39 -7.42 -14.47
CA PRO A 258 23.18 -7.68 -15.89
C PRO A 258 22.54 -9.05 -16.14
N ARG A 259 23.11 -10.13 -15.57
CA ARG A 259 22.59 -11.49 -15.70
C ARG A 259 21.17 -11.65 -15.16
N LEU A 260 20.87 -11.00 -14.03
CA LEU A 260 19.51 -11.02 -13.47
C LEU A 260 18.50 -10.36 -14.42
N VAL A 261 18.91 -9.32 -15.15
CA VAL A 261 18.09 -8.65 -16.17
C VAL A 261 17.97 -9.49 -17.43
N ASP A 262 19.05 -10.15 -17.87
CA ASP A 262 19.02 -11.14 -18.98
C ASP A 262 18.02 -12.28 -18.68
N GLN A 263 17.92 -12.70 -17.42
CA GLN A 263 16.92 -13.67 -16.94
C GLN A 263 15.49 -13.11 -16.84
N GLY A 264 15.28 -11.79 -17.03
CA GLY A 264 13.95 -11.17 -17.08
C GLY A 264 13.61 -10.18 -15.95
N LEU A 265 14.57 -9.86 -15.06
CA LEU A 265 14.39 -8.83 -14.02
C LEU A 265 14.19 -7.45 -14.66
N SER A 266 13.00 -6.87 -14.47
CA SER A 266 12.62 -5.61 -15.15
C SER A 266 12.58 -4.38 -14.23
N HIS A 267 12.52 -4.57 -12.91
CA HIS A 267 12.28 -3.49 -11.95
C HIS A 267 13.12 -3.65 -10.68
N LEU A 268 14.01 -2.71 -10.38
CA LEU A 268 14.85 -2.73 -9.18
C LEU A 268 14.37 -1.71 -8.13
N ASN A 269 14.13 -2.15 -6.90
CA ASN A 269 14.10 -1.27 -5.73
C ASN A 269 15.42 -1.44 -4.96
N LEU A 270 16.11 -0.36 -4.66
CA LEU A 270 17.24 -0.34 -3.74
C LEU A 270 16.84 0.32 -2.42
N SER A 271 17.14 -0.33 -1.30
CA SER A 271 17.02 0.30 0.03
C SER A 271 18.32 1.05 0.33
N LEU A 272 18.25 2.38 0.41
CA LEU A 272 19.37 3.27 0.66
C LEU A 272 18.84 4.45 1.47
N ASP A 273 19.18 4.49 2.75
CA ASP A 273 18.54 5.40 3.71
C ASP A 273 19.29 6.74 3.90
N THR A 274 20.48 6.89 3.31
CA THR A 274 21.31 8.10 3.33
C THR A 274 22.40 8.04 2.26
N PHE A 275 22.90 9.20 1.81
CA PHE A 275 24.11 9.32 0.99
C PHE A 275 25.37 9.65 1.82
N ASP A 276 25.26 9.81 3.14
CA ASP A 276 26.41 9.99 4.03
C ASP A 276 27.00 8.62 4.44
N PRO A 277 28.32 8.40 4.30
CA PRO A 277 28.92 7.11 4.58
C PRO A 277 28.86 6.74 6.07
N PHE A 278 29.03 7.69 7.00
CA PHE A 278 29.03 7.41 8.44
C PHE A 278 27.63 7.07 8.95
N LYS A 279 26.60 7.79 8.50
CA LYS A 279 25.20 7.45 8.76
C LYS A 279 24.82 6.13 8.09
N PHE A 280 25.35 5.81 6.92
CA PHE A 280 25.13 4.50 6.29
C PHE A 280 25.65 3.38 7.19
N GLU A 281 26.88 3.50 7.70
CA GLU A 281 27.46 2.53 8.63
C GLU A 281 26.64 2.43 9.93
N LEU A 282 26.17 3.55 10.49
CA LEU A 282 25.30 3.58 11.69
C LEU A 282 23.94 2.89 11.45
N LEU A 283 23.25 3.27 10.37
CA LEU A 283 21.90 2.79 10.03
C LEU A 283 21.89 1.30 9.70
N THR A 284 22.92 0.81 8.99
CA THR A 284 23.01 -0.57 8.51
C THR A 284 23.83 -1.50 9.40
N ARG A 285 24.59 -0.93 10.35
CA ARG A 285 25.64 -1.59 11.16
C ARG A 285 26.65 -2.36 10.31
N ARG A 286 27.07 -1.79 9.18
CA ARG A 286 28.00 -2.41 8.23
C ARG A 286 29.17 -1.46 7.88
N PRO A 287 30.34 -1.62 8.53
CA PRO A 287 31.49 -0.78 8.23
C PRO A 287 32.15 -1.13 6.89
N GLY A 288 32.94 -0.19 6.38
CA GLY A 288 33.91 -0.40 5.30
C GLY A 288 33.34 -0.28 3.89
N GLY A 289 32.88 0.92 3.52
CA GLY A 289 32.56 1.24 2.11
C GLY A 289 31.29 0.56 1.59
N GLY A 290 30.35 0.21 2.47
CA GLY A 290 29.06 -0.39 2.09
C GLY A 290 28.27 0.48 1.12
N LEU A 291 28.28 1.80 1.34
CA LEU A 291 27.65 2.80 0.46
C LEU A 291 28.19 2.74 -0.97
N ASP A 292 29.51 2.69 -1.16
CA ASP A 292 30.14 2.63 -2.49
C ASP A 292 29.66 1.43 -3.32
N ALA A 293 29.39 0.29 -2.67
CA ALA A 293 28.85 -0.89 -3.34
C ALA A 293 27.39 -0.70 -3.81
N VAL A 294 26.59 0.06 -3.05
CA VAL A 294 25.23 0.45 -3.45
C VAL A 294 25.27 1.47 -4.59
N LEU A 295 26.15 2.47 -4.53
CA LEU A 295 26.34 3.47 -5.59
C LEU A 295 26.80 2.79 -6.91
N LYS A 296 27.77 1.88 -6.85
CA LYS A 296 28.18 1.06 -8.02
C LYS A 296 27.02 0.24 -8.59
N THR A 297 26.10 -0.22 -7.75
CA THR A 297 24.88 -0.93 -8.20
C THR A 297 23.89 0.02 -8.87
N LEU A 298 23.70 1.24 -8.34
CA LEU A 298 22.91 2.29 -8.99
C LEU A 298 23.48 2.62 -10.38
N ASP A 299 24.79 2.82 -10.49
CA ASP A 299 25.45 3.14 -11.76
C ASP A 299 25.26 2.04 -12.82
N VAL A 300 25.41 0.77 -12.43
CA VAL A 300 25.15 -0.37 -13.34
C VAL A 300 23.67 -0.42 -13.73
N ALA A 301 22.75 -0.23 -12.78
CA ALA A 301 21.32 -0.22 -13.06
C ALA A 301 20.96 0.89 -14.06
N GLN A 302 21.49 2.10 -13.88
CA GLN A 302 21.26 3.23 -14.77
C GLN A 302 21.84 3.01 -16.17
N LYS A 303 23.03 2.41 -16.27
CA LYS A 303 23.62 2.02 -17.57
C LYS A 303 22.72 1.01 -18.30
N LEU A 304 22.15 0.03 -17.60
CA LEU A 304 21.21 -0.94 -18.19
C LEU A 304 19.91 -0.29 -18.67
N VAL A 305 19.36 0.69 -17.93
CA VAL A 305 18.21 1.50 -18.38
C VAL A 305 18.56 2.30 -19.64
N SER A 306 19.68 3.04 -19.62
CA SER A 306 20.11 3.89 -20.74
C SER A 306 20.46 3.10 -22.01
N ALA A 307 20.91 1.85 -21.86
CA ALA A 307 21.17 0.94 -22.97
C ALA A 307 19.90 0.23 -23.49
N GLY A 308 18.72 0.44 -22.88
CA GLY A 308 17.49 -0.27 -23.21
C GLY A 308 17.52 -1.77 -22.89
N ALA A 309 18.48 -2.22 -22.08
CA ALA A 309 18.80 -3.62 -21.85
C ALA A 309 17.84 -4.30 -20.85
N GLY A 310 16.52 -4.15 -21.02
CA GLY A 310 15.49 -4.84 -20.23
C GLY A 310 15.17 -4.27 -18.84
N MET A 311 16.07 -3.50 -18.21
CA MET A 311 15.76 -2.77 -16.97
C MET A 311 14.86 -1.57 -17.28
N GLN A 312 13.65 -1.55 -16.70
CA GLN A 312 12.62 -0.56 -17.01
C GLN A 312 12.47 0.53 -15.94
N CYS A 313 12.74 0.21 -14.68
CA CYS A 313 12.48 1.13 -13.57
C CYS A 313 13.41 0.87 -12.38
N ILE A 314 14.06 1.94 -11.92
CA ILE A 314 14.88 1.98 -10.71
C ILE A 314 14.15 2.85 -9.68
N LYS A 315 14.00 2.33 -8.46
CA LYS A 315 13.43 3.06 -7.33
C LYS A 315 14.36 2.98 -6.13
N ILE A 316 14.58 4.10 -5.46
CA ILE A 316 15.33 4.18 -4.20
C ILE A 316 14.28 4.25 -3.08
N ASN A 317 14.45 3.45 -2.03
CA ASN A 317 13.62 3.44 -0.83
C ASN A 317 14.42 4.00 0.34
N VAL A 318 13.86 5.01 0.99
CA VAL A 318 14.45 5.72 2.13
C VAL A 318 13.45 5.61 3.30
N VAL A 319 13.78 4.89 4.36
CA VAL A 319 12.97 4.86 5.59
C VAL A 319 13.33 6.09 6.42
N MET A 320 12.35 6.97 6.64
CA MET A 320 12.58 8.22 7.36
C MET A 320 12.48 8.03 8.86
N LEU A 321 13.56 8.33 9.57
CA LEU A 321 13.72 8.21 11.01
C LEU A 321 14.06 9.58 11.61
N LYS A 322 13.19 10.07 12.49
CA LYS A 322 13.35 11.39 13.12
C LYS A 322 14.62 11.46 13.97
N GLY A 323 15.40 12.52 13.80
CA GLY A 323 16.70 12.72 14.45
C GLY A 323 17.82 11.82 13.91
N VAL A 324 17.69 11.26 12.70
CA VAL A 324 18.69 10.35 12.11
C VAL A 324 19.00 10.70 10.65
N ASN A 325 17.98 10.66 9.77
CA ASN A 325 18.11 10.95 8.34
C ASN A 325 17.04 11.94 7.81
N ASP A 326 16.47 12.75 8.71
CA ASP A 326 15.39 13.72 8.45
C ASP A 326 15.88 15.17 8.35
N SER A 327 17.20 15.40 8.28
CA SER A 327 17.74 16.76 8.10
C SER A 327 17.49 17.28 6.68
N LYS A 328 17.47 18.61 6.51
CA LYS A 328 17.22 19.25 5.21
C LYS A 328 18.25 18.81 4.17
N GLU A 329 19.50 18.60 4.58
CA GLU A 329 20.62 18.20 3.73
C GLU A 329 20.46 16.76 3.20
N GLU A 330 20.04 15.82 4.04
CA GLU A 330 19.70 14.45 3.63
C GLU A 330 18.58 14.45 2.59
N ILE A 331 17.48 15.13 2.92
CA ILE A 331 16.30 15.21 2.04
C ILE A 331 16.72 15.83 0.70
N LYS A 332 17.44 16.96 0.73
CA LYS A 332 17.98 17.65 -0.45
C LYS A 332 18.86 16.73 -1.30
N SER A 333 19.74 15.92 -0.69
CA SER A 333 20.62 15.00 -1.43
C SER A 333 19.83 13.99 -2.27
N PHE A 334 18.74 13.45 -1.72
CA PHE A 334 17.85 12.53 -2.43
C PHE A 334 17.00 13.23 -3.50
N ILE A 335 16.46 14.43 -3.23
CA ILE A 335 15.70 15.19 -4.22
C ILE A 335 16.61 15.59 -5.39
N ASP A 336 17.77 16.18 -5.13
CA ASP A 336 18.74 16.58 -6.16
C ASP A 336 19.28 15.39 -6.97
N TYR A 337 19.40 14.20 -6.38
CA TYR A 337 19.73 13.00 -7.14
C TYR A 337 18.71 12.71 -8.26
N THR A 338 17.43 13.09 -8.10
CA THR A 338 16.40 12.94 -9.15
C THR A 338 16.48 13.99 -10.28
N ARG A 339 17.35 15.01 -10.17
CA ARG A 339 17.54 16.02 -11.22
C ARG A 339 17.99 15.39 -12.53
N ASP A 340 19.13 14.71 -12.48
CA ASP A 340 19.83 14.20 -13.65
C ASP A 340 19.54 12.72 -13.95
N HIS A 341 18.96 12.01 -13.00
CA HIS A 341 18.71 10.56 -13.02
C HIS A 341 17.22 10.24 -13.09
N ASN A 342 16.83 9.39 -14.05
CA ASN A 342 15.45 8.88 -14.17
C ASN A 342 15.19 7.76 -13.14
N VAL A 343 15.16 8.13 -11.87
CA VAL A 343 14.87 7.24 -10.74
C VAL A 343 13.66 7.75 -9.95
N VAL A 344 12.98 6.83 -9.24
CA VAL A 344 11.93 7.22 -8.29
C VAL A 344 12.45 7.07 -6.86
N VAL A 345 12.82 8.17 -6.22
CA VAL A 345 13.10 8.20 -4.77
C VAL A 345 11.78 8.07 -4.02
N ARG A 346 11.73 7.20 -3.00
CA ARG A 346 10.54 7.00 -2.18
C ARG A 346 10.87 7.10 -0.70
N PHE A 347 10.37 8.16 -0.09
CA PHE A 347 10.38 8.31 1.36
C PHE A 347 9.27 7.47 1.97
N ILE A 348 9.63 6.68 2.97
CA ILE A 348 8.75 5.69 3.62
C ILE A 348 8.63 6.09 5.08
N GLU A 349 7.39 6.23 5.55
CA GLU A 349 7.13 6.38 6.97
C GLU A 349 7.63 5.13 7.71
N TYR A 350 8.43 5.34 8.76
CA TYR A 350 8.80 4.28 9.69
C TYR A 350 7.53 3.62 10.26
N MET A 351 7.60 2.33 10.57
CA MET A 351 6.46 1.48 10.92
C MET A 351 6.78 0.54 12.09
N PRO A 352 5.77 0.18 12.92
CA PRO A 352 5.93 -0.78 14.00
C PRO A 352 6.11 -2.21 13.49
N PHE A 353 7.17 -2.88 13.96
CA PHE A 353 7.39 -4.32 13.80
C PHE A 353 8.11 -4.89 15.02
N ASP A 354 7.85 -6.17 15.33
CA ASP A 354 8.49 -6.87 16.44
C ASP A 354 10.01 -6.74 16.41
N GLY A 355 10.57 -6.28 17.53
CA GLY A 355 12.00 -6.12 17.74
C GLY A 355 12.67 -4.88 17.13
N ASN A 356 11.96 -4.01 16.40
CA ASN A 356 12.56 -2.79 15.82
C ASN A 356 12.57 -1.57 16.76
N ARG A 357 12.15 -1.71 18.03
CA ARG A 357 12.05 -0.65 19.04
C ARG A 357 11.30 0.61 18.55
N TRP A 358 10.18 0.40 17.84
CA TRP A 358 9.29 1.46 17.34
C TRP A 358 8.88 2.47 18.43
N GLN A 359 8.90 3.75 18.05
CA GLN A 359 8.49 4.88 18.88
C GLN A 359 7.82 5.92 17.99
N THR A 360 6.65 6.43 18.39
CA THR A 360 5.93 7.49 17.66
C THR A 360 6.77 8.76 17.51
N SER A 361 7.65 9.06 18.47
CA SER A 361 8.60 10.17 18.41
C SER A 361 9.62 10.08 17.26
N LYS A 362 9.85 8.87 16.71
CA LYS A 362 10.75 8.63 15.58
C LYS A 362 10.07 8.64 14.21
N LEU A 363 8.74 8.78 14.17
CA LEU A 363 8.00 8.97 12.92
C LEU A 363 8.26 10.37 12.37
N VAL A 364 8.57 10.45 11.07
CA VAL A 364 8.50 11.68 10.28
C VAL A 364 7.19 11.63 9.48
N PRO A 365 6.17 12.45 9.82
CA PRO A 365 4.94 12.52 9.06
C PRO A 365 5.16 12.95 7.61
N TYR A 366 4.35 12.40 6.70
CA TYR A 366 4.30 12.82 5.31
C TYR A 366 4.17 14.34 5.12
N GLN A 367 3.25 14.99 5.85
CA GLN A 367 2.98 16.42 5.67
C GLN A 367 4.16 17.29 6.09
N ASP A 368 4.85 16.95 7.18
CA ASP A 368 6.05 17.63 7.65
C ASP A 368 7.16 17.57 6.59
N LEU A 369 7.40 16.38 6.03
CA LEU A 369 8.41 16.17 4.99
C LEU A 369 8.04 16.89 3.67
N LEU A 370 6.76 16.90 3.31
CA LEU A 370 6.25 17.64 2.15
C LEU A 370 6.42 19.16 2.32
N ALA A 371 6.18 19.69 3.52
CA ALA A 371 6.38 21.11 3.84
C ALA A 371 7.86 21.50 3.72
N VAL A 372 8.77 20.69 4.28
CA VAL A 372 10.22 20.90 4.17
C VAL A 372 10.71 20.88 2.72
N ILE A 373 10.20 19.97 1.88
CA ILE A 373 10.58 19.92 0.46
C ILE A 373 10.06 21.14 -0.30
N ARG A 374 8.82 21.58 -0.05
CA ARG A 374 8.26 22.80 -0.64
C ARG A 374 9.02 24.06 -0.23
N GLU A 375 9.47 24.14 1.01
CA GLU A 375 10.31 25.25 1.49
C GLU A 375 11.64 25.32 0.71
N MET A 376 12.26 24.18 0.40
CA MET A 376 13.56 24.12 -0.29
C MET A 376 13.48 24.31 -1.81
N TYR A 377 12.41 23.86 -2.45
CA TYR A 377 12.30 23.80 -3.93
C TYR A 377 11.21 24.71 -4.52
N GLY A 378 10.33 25.28 -3.69
CA GLY A 378 9.18 26.06 -4.15
C GLY A 378 8.16 25.17 -4.86
N ASP A 379 8.27 25.12 -6.19
CA ASP A 379 7.40 24.30 -7.03
C ASP A 379 7.72 22.82 -6.86
N PHE A 380 6.83 22.14 -6.13
CA PHE A 380 6.83 20.70 -5.97
C PHE A 380 5.44 20.17 -6.32
N GLU A 381 5.32 19.63 -7.52
CA GLU A 381 4.04 19.29 -8.17
C GLU A 381 3.56 17.90 -7.76
N ARG A 382 2.26 17.77 -7.49
CA ARG A 382 1.60 16.47 -7.30
C ARG A 382 1.38 15.82 -8.67
N LEU A 383 1.81 14.57 -8.80
CA LEU A 383 1.48 13.73 -9.95
C LEU A 383 0.17 12.97 -9.71
N GLU A 384 -0.48 12.58 -10.80
CA GLU A 384 -1.56 11.61 -10.77
C GLU A 384 -1.01 10.23 -10.36
N ASP A 385 -1.68 9.58 -9.40
CA ASP A 385 -1.24 8.28 -8.89
C ASP A 385 -1.83 7.15 -9.75
N GLU A 386 -0.98 6.18 -10.12
CA GLU A 386 -1.42 4.99 -10.85
C GLU A 386 -2.45 4.16 -10.07
N ALA A 387 -3.27 3.39 -10.78
CA ALA A 387 -4.26 2.52 -10.16
C ALA A 387 -3.59 1.53 -9.18
N ASN A 388 -3.94 1.63 -7.90
CA ASN A 388 -3.35 0.85 -6.80
C ASN A 388 -1.89 1.20 -6.47
N ASP A 389 -1.38 2.40 -6.81
CA ASP A 389 -0.09 2.83 -6.29
C ASP A 389 -0.13 3.06 -4.77
N THR A 390 1.06 2.98 -4.21
CA THR A 390 1.36 2.85 -2.79
C THR A 390 2.30 3.94 -2.32
N SER A 391 2.84 4.72 -3.27
CA SER A 391 3.47 6.01 -3.07
C SER A 391 2.60 7.10 -3.68
N LYS A 392 2.43 8.21 -2.97
CA LYS A 392 1.88 9.46 -3.55
C LYS A 392 2.98 10.11 -4.40
N GLY A 393 2.79 10.25 -5.70
CA GLY A 393 3.82 10.69 -6.64
C GLY A 393 3.98 12.21 -6.72
N TRP A 394 5.21 12.73 -6.75
CA TRP A 394 5.53 14.16 -6.86
C TRP A 394 6.76 14.38 -7.76
N ARG A 395 6.96 15.61 -8.23
CA ARG A 395 8.19 16.03 -8.94
C ARG A 395 8.57 17.47 -8.64
N VAL A 396 9.85 17.79 -8.78
CA VAL A 396 10.32 19.16 -9.00
C VAL A 396 10.29 19.41 -10.51
N PRO A 397 9.76 20.54 -11.01
CA PRO A 397 9.78 20.86 -12.45
C PRO A 397 11.20 20.82 -13.03
N GLY A 398 11.32 20.31 -14.26
CA GLY A 398 12.60 20.16 -14.97
C GLY A 398 13.47 18.97 -14.52
N TYR A 399 13.19 18.32 -13.39
CA TYR A 399 13.92 17.13 -12.95
C TYR A 399 13.46 15.89 -13.75
N LYS A 400 14.39 14.98 -14.10
CA LYS A 400 14.07 13.76 -14.87
C LYS A 400 13.37 12.68 -14.05
N GLY A 401 13.78 12.54 -12.79
CA GLY A 401 13.25 11.56 -11.86
C GLY A 401 11.98 12.02 -11.15
N ARG A 402 11.54 11.25 -10.15
CA ARG A 402 10.31 11.51 -9.38
C ARG A 402 10.53 11.20 -7.91
N VAL A 403 9.67 11.77 -7.08
CA VAL A 403 9.63 11.55 -5.63
C VAL A 403 8.32 10.86 -5.28
N GLY A 404 8.33 9.95 -4.31
CA GLY A 404 7.14 9.27 -3.84
C GLY A 404 7.08 9.21 -2.32
N PHE A 405 5.88 9.32 -1.75
CA PHE A 405 5.69 9.18 -0.30
C PHE A 405 4.86 7.95 0.02
N ILE A 406 5.45 6.97 0.72
CA ILE A 406 4.77 5.76 1.18
C ILE A 406 4.27 6.02 2.60
N THR A 407 3.03 6.51 2.66
CA THR A 407 2.35 7.05 3.84
C THR A 407 1.64 5.96 4.65
N SER A 408 2.39 4.94 5.08
CA SER A 408 1.85 3.73 5.70
C SER A 408 1.11 3.96 7.03
N MET A 409 1.41 5.06 7.72
CA MET A 409 0.94 5.35 9.08
C MET A 409 -0.04 6.53 9.12
N THR A 410 0.29 7.65 8.45
CA THR A 410 -0.50 8.90 8.58
C THR A 410 -1.65 9.01 7.58
N ASP A 411 -1.53 8.41 6.39
CA ASP A 411 -2.50 8.57 5.29
C ASP A 411 -2.50 7.32 4.39
N HIS A 412 -3.11 6.25 4.88
CA HIS A 412 -2.93 4.89 4.37
C HIS A 412 -3.54 4.62 2.96
N PHE A 413 -2.85 3.84 2.14
CA PHE A 413 -3.32 3.37 0.81
C PHE A 413 -4.15 2.07 0.88
N CYS A 414 -4.77 1.73 2.01
CA CYS A 414 -5.40 0.42 2.20
C CYS A 414 -6.59 0.16 1.23
N ASN A 415 -7.34 1.20 0.86
CA ASN A 415 -8.53 1.09 0.02
C ASN A 415 -8.23 0.52 -1.39
N SER A 416 -7.01 0.72 -1.90
CA SER A 416 -6.54 0.21 -3.20
C SER A 416 -5.46 -0.88 -3.05
N CYS A 417 -5.33 -1.52 -1.89
CA CYS A 417 -4.23 -2.44 -1.62
C CYS A 417 -4.37 -3.81 -2.33
N ASN A 418 -3.86 -3.90 -3.56
CA ASN A 418 -3.82 -5.10 -4.40
C ASN A 418 -2.75 -6.15 -4.03
N ARG A 419 -2.14 -6.05 -2.84
CA ARG A 419 -0.93 -6.82 -2.49
C ARG A 419 -1.19 -8.06 -1.64
N LEU A 420 -0.43 -9.11 -1.94
CA LEU A 420 -0.30 -10.36 -1.18
C LEU A 420 1.20 -10.66 -0.93
N ARG A 421 1.50 -11.41 0.12
CA ARG A 421 2.87 -11.76 0.54
C ARG A 421 3.00 -13.25 0.80
N ILE A 422 4.11 -13.85 0.38
CA ILE A 422 4.59 -15.17 0.78
C ILE A 422 5.92 -14.96 1.50
N THR A 423 6.06 -15.49 2.71
CA THR A 423 7.28 -15.47 3.52
C THR A 423 8.25 -16.58 3.09
N ALA A 424 9.50 -16.55 3.55
CA ALA A 424 10.54 -17.49 3.08
C ALA A 424 10.31 -18.94 3.54
N ASP A 425 9.65 -19.12 4.68
CA ASP A 425 9.12 -20.39 5.19
C ASP A 425 7.79 -20.82 4.53
N GLY A 426 7.27 -20.03 3.59
CA GLY A 426 6.11 -20.34 2.77
C GLY A 426 4.74 -20.08 3.41
N ASN A 427 4.67 -19.22 4.42
CA ASN A 427 3.40 -18.69 4.93
C ASN A 427 2.87 -17.55 4.05
N MET A 428 1.56 -17.56 3.81
CA MET A 428 0.86 -16.50 3.10
C MET A 428 0.33 -15.45 4.09
N LYS A 429 0.65 -14.18 3.85
CA LYS A 429 0.08 -13.01 4.55
C LYS A 429 -0.73 -12.14 3.59
N VAL A 430 -1.97 -11.83 3.96
CA VAL A 430 -2.85 -10.91 3.20
C VAL A 430 -2.68 -9.44 3.60
N CYS A 431 -2.03 -9.17 4.73
CA CYS A 431 -1.67 -7.85 5.20
C CYS A 431 -0.23 -7.86 5.76
N LEU A 432 0.47 -6.73 5.71
CA LEU A 432 1.81 -6.58 6.30
C LEU A 432 1.76 -6.63 7.84
N PHE A 433 0.73 -6.03 8.43
CA PHE A 433 0.61 -5.91 9.89
C PHE A 433 -0.12 -7.09 10.54
N GLY A 434 -1.04 -7.75 9.81
CA GLY A 434 -1.85 -8.84 10.37
C GLY A 434 -1.02 -10.08 10.73
N ASN A 435 -1.21 -10.58 11.94
CA ASN A 435 -0.61 -11.83 12.43
C ASN A 435 -1.14 -13.09 11.72
N ALA A 436 -2.35 -13.06 11.17
CA ALA A 436 -2.99 -14.21 10.53
C ALA A 436 -2.22 -14.67 9.28
N GLU A 437 -1.80 -15.93 9.29
CA GLU A 437 -0.96 -16.58 8.29
C GLU A 437 -1.54 -17.96 7.92
N VAL A 438 -1.18 -18.45 6.74
CA VAL A 438 -1.49 -19.84 6.30
C VAL A 438 -0.26 -20.43 5.61
N SER A 439 0.23 -21.56 6.10
CA SER A 439 1.39 -22.25 5.52
C SER A 439 1.02 -22.93 4.20
N LEU A 440 1.37 -22.31 3.07
CA LEU A 440 1.21 -22.92 1.75
C LEU A 440 2.26 -24.03 1.52
N ARG A 441 3.45 -23.90 2.14
CA ARG A 441 4.51 -24.93 2.13
C ARG A 441 3.99 -26.26 2.67
N ASP A 442 3.42 -26.27 3.87
CA ASP A 442 3.04 -27.52 4.53
C ASP A 442 1.85 -28.21 3.84
N ILE A 443 0.99 -27.43 3.20
CA ILE A 443 -0.09 -27.91 2.34
C ILE A 443 0.47 -28.54 1.04
N MET A 444 1.47 -27.90 0.40
CA MET A 444 2.14 -28.45 -0.79
C MET A 444 2.97 -29.72 -0.51
N ARG A 445 3.58 -29.81 0.68
CA ARG A 445 4.40 -30.94 1.12
C ARG A 445 3.62 -32.08 1.77
N GLY A 446 2.35 -31.84 2.10
CA GLY A 446 1.50 -32.81 2.79
C GLY A 446 1.87 -33.06 4.26
N THR A 447 2.62 -32.15 4.88
CA THR A 447 2.93 -32.18 6.32
C THR A 447 1.81 -31.59 7.18
N GLY A 448 0.79 -30.99 6.56
CA GLY A 448 -0.45 -30.59 7.22
C GLY A 448 -1.42 -31.76 7.50
N PRO A 449 -2.49 -31.53 8.28
CA PRO A 449 -3.39 -32.59 8.76
C PRO A 449 -4.19 -33.31 7.66
N ASN A 450 -4.21 -32.77 6.44
CA ASN A 450 -5.02 -33.28 5.32
C ASN A 450 -4.18 -34.02 4.25
N GLY A 451 -2.88 -34.24 4.48
CA GLY A 451 -1.98 -34.81 3.47
C GLY A 451 -1.64 -33.82 2.33
N GLN A 452 -1.04 -34.34 1.25
CA GLN A 452 -0.53 -33.53 0.15
C GLN A 452 -1.68 -33.01 -0.73
N ALA A 453 -1.80 -31.69 -0.82
CA ALA A 453 -2.92 -31.06 -1.53
C ALA A 453 -2.67 -30.87 -3.04
N THR A 454 -3.76 -30.98 -3.79
CA THR A 454 -3.87 -30.55 -5.20
C THR A 454 -3.72 -29.04 -5.35
N ASP A 455 -3.46 -28.59 -6.57
CA ASP A 455 -3.40 -27.15 -6.89
C ASP A 455 -4.77 -26.47 -6.67
N GLU A 456 -5.88 -27.17 -6.94
CA GLU A 456 -7.24 -26.72 -6.70
C GLU A 456 -7.55 -26.52 -5.21
N GLU A 457 -7.05 -27.40 -4.34
CA GLU A 457 -7.20 -27.26 -2.89
C GLU A 457 -6.35 -26.13 -2.33
N LEU A 458 -5.11 -26.00 -2.81
CA LEU A 458 -4.23 -24.90 -2.44
C LEU A 458 -4.85 -23.55 -2.86
N LEU A 459 -5.46 -23.48 -4.04
CA LEU A 459 -6.22 -22.34 -4.53
C LEU A 459 -7.45 -22.04 -3.65
N LYS A 460 -8.24 -23.03 -3.23
CA LYS A 460 -9.35 -22.82 -2.26
C LYS A 460 -8.86 -22.18 -0.95
N VAL A 461 -7.72 -22.64 -0.44
CA VAL A 461 -7.10 -22.09 0.79
C VAL A 461 -6.63 -20.65 0.58
N ILE A 462 -5.98 -20.36 -0.56
CA ILE A 462 -5.56 -18.99 -0.95
C ILE A 462 -6.77 -18.07 -1.03
N GLY A 463 -7.86 -18.47 -1.71
CA GLY A 463 -9.08 -17.68 -1.83
C GLY A 463 -9.76 -17.42 -0.48
N ALA A 464 -9.81 -18.44 0.39
CA ALA A 464 -10.33 -18.29 1.75
C ALA A 464 -9.48 -17.33 2.60
N ALA A 465 -8.16 -17.30 2.42
CA ALA A 465 -7.28 -16.33 3.07
C ALA A 465 -7.52 -14.90 2.54
N VAL A 466 -7.57 -14.71 1.22
CA VAL A 466 -7.88 -13.43 0.56
C VAL A 466 -9.22 -12.88 1.04
N GLY A 467 -10.25 -13.72 1.11
CA GLY A 467 -11.58 -13.35 1.61
C GLY A 467 -11.62 -12.88 3.07
N ARG A 468 -10.58 -13.15 3.88
CA ARG A 468 -10.44 -12.65 5.27
C ARG A 468 -9.68 -11.32 5.38
N LYS A 469 -9.21 -10.73 4.27
CA LYS A 469 -8.45 -9.48 4.28
C LYS A 469 -9.31 -8.28 4.69
N HIS A 470 -9.03 -7.70 5.85
CA HIS A 470 -9.70 -6.51 6.38
C HIS A 470 -9.56 -5.27 5.45
N ALA A 471 -10.47 -4.30 5.61
CA ALA A 471 -10.49 -3.04 4.87
C ALA A 471 -9.17 -2.25 5.02
N LYS A 472 -8.74 -1.97 6.25
CA LYS A 472 -7.49 -1.27 6.59
C LYS A 472 -6.71 -2.01 7.68
N HIS A 473 -5.39 -1.80 7.72
CA HIS A 473 -4.48 -2.17 8.82
C HIS A 473 -4.82 -3.46 9.60
N ALA A 474 -5.15 -4.55 8.90
CA ALA A 474 -5.57 -5.82 9.51
C ALA A 474 -6.69 -5.73 10.58
N GLY A 475 -7.56 -4.73 10.48
CA GLY A 475 -8.67 -4.47 11.41
C GLY A 475 -8.42 -3.36 12.43
N MET A 476 -7.16 -2.92 12.59
CA MET A 476 -6.76 -1.97 13.64
C MET A 476 -7.12 -0.52 13.33
N SER A 477 -7.23 0.26 14.40
CA SER A 477 -7.74 1.63 14.43
C SER A 477 -6.67 2.67 14.11
N GLY A 478 -5.41 2.42 14.49
CA GLY A 478 -4.31 3.37 14.27
C GLY A 478 -2.93 2.91 14.81
N PRO A 479 -1.92 3.81 14.78
CA PRO A 479 -0.51 3.49 15.05
C PRO A 479 -0.21 2.84 16.42
N ALA A 480 -0.97 3.18 17.46
CA ALA A 480 -0.75 2.64 18.81
C ALA A 480 -1.17 1.16 18.91
N GLU A 481 -2.30 0.80 18.30
CA GLU A 481 -2.80 -0.59 18.24
C GLU A 481 -1.90 -1.44 17.34
N LEU A 482 -1.47 -0.87 16.20
CA LEU A 482 -0.46 -1.45 15.30
C LEU A 482 0.87 -1.78 16.01
N ALA A 483 1.26 -1.00 17.02
CA ALA A 483 2.48 -1.22 17.79
C ALA A 483 2.31 -2.25 18.93
N GLN A 484 1.08 -2.60 19.29
CA GLN A 484 0.77 -3.61 20.33
C GLN A 484 0.51 -5.00 19.73
N GLN A 485 0.20 -5.10 18.43
CA GLN A 485 0.00 -6.39 17.78
C GLN A 485 1.33 -7.15 17.62
N LYS A 486 1.41 -8.33 18.24
CA LYS A 486 2.47 -9.31 17.98
C LYS A 486 2.42 -9.76 16.50
N ASN A 487 3.49 -9.51 15.76
CA ASN A 487 3.66 -9.86 14.36
C ASN A 487 5.05 -10.52 14.15
N ARG A 488 5.45 -10.76 12.90
CA ARG A 488 6.82 -11.16 12.58
C ARG A 488 7.73 -9.92 12.51
N PRO A 489 9.01 -10.00 12.92
CA PRO A 489 10.01 -9.00 12.55
C PRO A 489 10.10 -8.83 11.02
N MET A 490 10.45 -7.62 10.56
CA MET A 490 10.43 -7.27 9.12
C MET A 490 11.19 -8.28 8.25
N ILE A 491 12.33 -8.78 8.72
CA ILE A 491 13.16 -9.72 7.96
C ILE A 491 12.46 -11.05 7.62
N HIS A 492 11.54 -11.53 8.47
CA HIS A 492 10.78 -12.75 8.22
C HIS A 492 9.59 -12.51 7.27
N ILE A 493 9.08 -11.28 7.19
CA ILE A 493 7.98 -10.89 6.28
C ILE A 493 8.50 -10.58 4.86
N GLY A 494 9.75 -10.15 4.77
CA GLY A 494 10.40 -9.65 3.55
C GLY A 494 10.02 -8.20 3.24
N GLY A 495 10.99 -7.30 3.09
CA GLY A 495 10.76 -5.87 2.82
C GLY A 495 9.89 -5.57 1.59
#